data_AF-A0A1G7U5W9-F1
#
_entry.id   AF-A0A1G7U5W9-F1
#
_cell.length_a   1.000
_cell.length_b   1.000
_cell.length_c   1.000
_cell.angle_alpha   90.00
_cell.angle_beta   90.00
_cell.angle_gamma   90.00
#
_symmetry.space_group_name_H-M   'P 1'
#
loop_
_entity.id
_entity.type
_entity.pdbx_description
1 polymer ?
#
loop_
_entity_poly.entity_id
_entity_poly.type
_entity_poly.pdbx_seq_one_letter_code
_entity_poly.pdbx_strand_id
1 'polypeptide(L)'
;MSQTLYVVKIGGNVIDNPEACARFLKAFAQLDAPQILVHGGGKVATQVAAKLQIETQMVDGRRITDKPMLDVVTMVYGGLVNKNLVAQLQAEGCNAIGLTGADGGIIRSVKRPVKTIDYGFVGDIEAVNGEQINAILSSGLTPIIAPLTYSAEGLLLNTNADTMASATAVAMSEAFEVNLIYCFEKKGVLSDPDDDDAVIAKLIPATYEEYKTTGAINKGMIPKLDNAFAALNSGVTQVTICHADELANAVSGGAGTAIVL
;
A
#
# COMPACT_ATOMS: atom_id res chain seq x y z
N MET A 1 -14.44 -23.03 -3.91
CA MET A 1 -13.47 -22.30 -3.08
C MET A 1 -13.64 -20.85 -3.43
N SER A 2 -13.70 -19.95 -2.45
CA SER A 2 -13.71 -18.52 -2.78
C SER A 2 -12.37 -18.19 -3.46
N GLN A 3 -12.39 -17.36 -4.49
CA GLN A 3 -11.17 -17.00 -5.21
C GLN A 3 -10.34 -16.08 -4.30
N THR A 4 -9.06 -16.38 -4.09
CA THR A 4 -8.19 -15.50 -3.29
C THR A 4 -7.88 -14.22 -4.06
N LEU A 5 -8.10 -13.06 -3.44
CA LEU A 5 -7.76 -11.74 -3.96
C LEU A 5 -6.47 -11.25 -3.30
N TYR A 6 -5.52 -10.79 -4.12
CA TYR A 6 -4.27 -10.19 -3.64
C TYR A 6 -4.36 -8.67 -3.66
N VAL A 7 -4.29 -8.04 -2.49
CA VAL A 7 -4.09 -6.60 -2.39
C VAL A 7 -2.61 -6.35 -2.16
N VAL A 8 -1.91 -5.93 -3.20
CA VAL A 8 -0.46 -5.76 -3.20
C VAL A 8 -0.12 -4.29 -3.03
N LYS A 9 0.78 -3.97 -2.12
CA LYS A 9 1.31 -2.63 -1.95
C LYS A 9 2.79 -2.62 -2.32
N ILE A 10 3.16 -1.77 -3.29
CA ILE A 10 4.55 -1.58 -3.71
C ILE A 10 5.20 -0.39 -2.98
N GLY A 11 6.41 -0.59 -2.47
CA GLY A 11 7.23 0.43 -1.82
C GLY A 11 7.72 1.53 -2.77
N GLY A 12 7.83 2.77 -2.29
CA GLY A 12 8.27 3.91 -3.09
C GLY A 12 9.68 3.72 -3.69
N ASN A 13 10.62 3.17 -2.91
CA ASN A 13 11.98 2.95 -3.38
C ASN A 13 12.06 1.97 -4.56
N VAL A 14 11.15 1.00 -4.62
CA VAL A 14 11.04 0.06 -5.74
C VAL A 14 10.56 0.80 -6.99
N ILE A 15 9.55 1.67 -6.84
CA ILE A 15 9.04 2.52 -7.94
C ILE A 15 10.14 3.44 -8.48
N ASP A 16 10.97 4.01 -7.59
CA ASP A 16 12.02 4.96 -7.96
C ASP A 16 13.22 4.29 -8.67
N ASN A 17 13.33 2.97 -8.62
CA ASN A 17 14.32 2.19 -9.36
C ASN A 17 13.66 1.56 -10.60
N PRO A 18 13.95 2.05 -11.83
CA PRO A 18 13.28 1.57 -13.03
C PRO A 18 13.39 0.05 -13.27
N GLU A 19 14.54 -0.55 -12.98
CA GLU A 19 14.75 -1.98 -13.19
C GLU A 19 13.99 -2.83 -12.16
N ALA A 20 14.01 -2.42 -10.89
CA ALA A 20 13.26 -3.09 -9.83
C ALA A 20 11.75 -2.96 -10.04
N CYS A 21 11.29 -1.77 -10.43
CA CYS A 21 9.90 -1.51 -10.78
C CYS A 21 9.44 -2.40 -11.95
N ALA A 22 10.22 -2.48 -13.03
CA ALA A 22 9.90 -3.32 -14.17
C ALA A 22 9.82 -4.81 -13.81
N ARG A 23 10.78 -5.33 -13.03
CA ARG A 23 10.73 -6.72 -12.53
C ARG A 23 9.49 -6.98 -11.68
N PHE A 24 9.18 -6.07 -10.76
CA PHE A 24 8.00 -6.17 -9.91
C PHE A 24 6.70 -6.17 -10.74
N LEU A 25 6.55 -5.24 -11.68
CA LEU A 25 5.34 -5.12 -12.49
C LEU A 25 5.14 -6.33 -13.40
N LYS A 26 6.23 -6.90 -13.93
CA LYS A 26 6.18 -8.17 -14.67
C LYS A 26 5.69 -9.32 -13.79
N ALA A 27 6.24 -9.45 -12.57
CA ALA A 27 5.78 -10.48 -11.63
C ALA A 27 4.31 -10.29 -11.23
N PHE A 28 3.89 -9.05 -10.97
CA PHE A 28 2.50 -8.69 -10.68
C PHE A 28 1.57 -9.03 -11.86
N ALA A 29 1.91 -8.64 -13.08
CA ALA A 29 1.11 -8.91 -14.27
C ALA A 29 0.92 -10.43 -14.54
N GLN A 30 1.84 -11.26 -14.08
CA GLN A 30 1.82 -12.72 -14.26
C GLN A 30 1.07 -13.48 -13.15
N LEU A 31 0.55 -12.80 -12.12
CA LEU A 31 -0.26 -13.46 -11.09
C LEU A 31 -1.59 -13.95 -11.69
N ASP A 32 -1.82 -15.26 -11.58
CA ASP A 32 -3.05 -15.92 -12.05
C ASP A 32 -4.16 -15.86 -10.99
N ALA A 33 -4.49 -14.64 -10.56
CA ALA A 33 -5.51 -14.37 -9.56
C ALA A 33 -6.00 -12.91 -9.65
N PRO A 34 -7.20 -12.61 -9.11
CA PRO A 34 -7.64 -11.25 -8.91
C PRO A 34 -6.62 -10.51 -8.06
N GLN A 35 -6.30 -9.29 -8.48
CA GLN A 35 -5.27 -8.51 -7.82
C GLN A 35 -5.58 -7.01 -7.89
N ILE A 36 -5.16 -6.29 -6.86
CA ILE A 36 -5.20 -4.83 -6.75
C ILE A 36 -3.80 -4.36 -6.40
N LEU A 37 -3.30 -3.33 -7.09
CA LEU A 37 -2.03 -2.69 -6.74
C LEU A 37 -2.30 -1.35 -6.05
N VAL A 38 -1.71 -1.14 -4.88
CA VAL A 38 -1.63 0.18 -4.22
C VAL A 38 -0.20 0.66 -4.26
N HIS A 39 0.04 1.89 -4.69
CA HIS A 39 1.39 2.42 -4.81
C HIS A 39 1.64 3.63 -3.90
N GLY A 40 2.91 3.97 -3.71
CA GLY A 40 3.34 5.24 -3.12
C GLY A 40 3.89 6.19 -4.18
N GLY A 41 4.69 7.17 -3.75
CA GLY A 41 5.42 8.05 -4.68
C GLY A 41 6.25 9.12 -3.97
N GLY A 42 6.60 8.87 -2.70
CA GLY A 42 7.10 9.90 -1.79
C GLY A 42 8.33 10.64 -2.31
N LYS A 43 9.31 9.93 -2.87
CA LYS A 43 10.54 10.54 -3.40
C LYS A 43 10.25 11.35 -4.68
N VAL A 44 9.50 10.80 -5.63
CA VAL A 44 9.05 11.53 -6.83
C VAL A 44 8.33 12.83 -6.46
N ALA A 45 7.44 12.79 -5.46
CA ALA A 45 6.73 13.97 -5.00
C ALA A 45 7.68 15.02 -4.39
N THR A 46 8.66 14.61 -3.59
CA THR A 46 9.69 15.53 -3.07
C THR A 46 10.50 16.15 -4.21
N GLN A 47 10.90 15.37 -5.22
CA GLN A 47 11.67 15.87 -6.36
C GLN A 47 10.88 16.89 -7.19
N VAL A 48 9.60 16.63 -7.44
CA VAL A 48 8.72 17.56 -8.18
C VAL A 48 8.44 18.81 -7.34
N ALA A 49 8.16 18.66 -6.04
CA ALA A 49 7.98 19.80 -5.14
C ALA A 49 9.19 20.74 -5.15
N ALA A 50 10.40 20.18 -5.08
CA ALA A 50 11.64 20.96 -5.13
C ALA A 50 11.80 21.74 -6.45
N LYS A 51 11.44 21.15 -7.60
CA LYS A 51 11.45 21.83 -8.90
C LYS A 51 10.45 22.99 -8.96
N LEU A 52 9.34 22.88 -8.22
CA LEU A 52 8.31 23.91 -8.09
C LEU A 52 8.57 24.88 -6.92
N GLN A 53 9.72 24.76 -6.26
CA GLN A 53 10.10 25.57 -5.09
C GLN A 53 9.10 25.46 -3.92
N ILE A 54 8.45 24.31 -3.79
CA ILE A 54 7.56 23.97 -2.68
C ILE A 54 8.35 23.13 -1.68
N GLU A 55 8.42 23.61 -0.44
CA GLU A 55 9.15 22.91 0.63
C GLU A 55 8.44 21.61 1.02
N THR A 56 9.22 20.53 1.17
CA THR A 56 8.72 19.27 1.74
C THR A 56 8.99 19.24 3.23
N GLN A 57 7.94 19.16 4.03
CA GLN A 57 8.03 19.03 5.49
C GLN A 57 7.51 17.66 5.94
N MET A 58 8.24 17.04 6.87
CA MET A 58 7.94 15.71 7.42
C MET A 58 7.94 15.77 8.95
N VAL A 59 6.91 15.19 9.57
CA VAL A 59 6.81 15.03 11.03
C VAL A 59 6.34 13.61 11.33
N ASP A 60 7.05 12.91 12.21
CA ASP A 60 6.78 11.50 12.58
C ASP A 60 6.64 10.57 11.37
N GLY A 61 7.50 10.75 10.37
CA GLY A 61 7.49 9.95 9.14
C GLY A 61 6.32 10.24 8.20
N ARG A 62 5.52 11.29 8.47
CA ARG A 62 4.37 11.71 7.65
C ARG A 62 4.62 13.09 7.06
N ARG A 63 4.14 13.29 5.82
CA ARG A 63 4.24 14.55 5.10
C ARG A 63 3.18 15.53 5.59
N ILE A 64 3.60 16.74 5.99
CA ILE A 64 2.66 17.86 6.10
C ILE A 64 2.21 18.23 4.69
N THR A 65 0.91 18.19 4.46
CA THR A 65 0.32 18.42 3.14
C THR A 65 -0.51 19.70 3.19
N ASP A 66 0.12 20.85 2.98
CA ASP A 66 -0.60 22.11 2.75
C ASP A 66 -1.22 22.14 1.34
N LYS A 67 -1.84 23.25 0.95
CA LYS A 67 -2.54 23.33 -0.34
C LYS A 67 -1.58 23.19 -1.54
N PRO A 68 -0.44 23.89 -1.63
CA PRO A 68 0.54 23.66 -2.69
C PRO A 68 1.05 22.23 -2.74
N MET A 69 1.36 21.63 -1.58
CA MET A 69 1.82 20.25 -1.52
C MET A 69 0.71 19.27 -1.95
N LEU A 70 -0.56 19.55 -1.63
CA LEU A 70 -1.71 18.75 -2.09
C LEU A 70 -1.76 18.69 -3.62
N ASP A 71 -1.58 19.83 -4.28
CA ASP A 71 -1.57 19.90 -5.75
C ASP A 71 -0.38 19.10 -6.32
N VAL A 72 0.80 19.18 -5.70
CA VAL A 72 1.96 18.36 -6.08
C VAL A 72 1.66 16.86 -5.95
N VAL A 73 1.19 16.41 -4.79
CA VAL A 73 0.93 14.97 -4.61
C VAL A 73 -0.22 14.50 -5.50
N THR A 74 -1.17 15.36 -5.84
CA THR A 74 -2.23 15.04 -6.81
C THR A 74 -1.66 14.79 -8.20
N MET A 75 -0.85 15.73 -8.71
CA MET A 75 -0.19 15.59 -10.01
C MET A 75 0.75 14.40 -10.06
N VAL A 76 1.48 14.14 -8.97
CA VAL A 76 2.50 13.09 -8.93
C VAL A 76 1.91 11.72 -8.67
N TYR A 77 1.06 11.56 -7.65
CA TYR A 77 0.52 10.26 -7.29
C TYR A 77 -0.52 9.82 -8.32
N GLY A 78 -1.57 10.61 -8.57
CA GLY A 78 -2.66 10.24 -9.48
C GLY A 78 -2.29 10.37 -10.96
N GLY A 79 -1.37 11.29 -11.30
CA GLY A 79 -0.88 11.49 -12.65
C GLY A 79 0.40 10.71 -12.93
N LEU A 80 1.55 11.32 -12.61
CA LEU A 80 2.86 10.84 -13.06
C LEU A 80 3.15 9.39 -12.69
N VAL A 81 3.06 9.03 -11.40
CA VAL A 81 3.40 7.67 -10.95
C VAL A 81 2.34 6.68 -11.41
N ASN A 82 1.06 6.93 -11.07
CA ASN A 82 -0.02 6.00 -11.38
C ASN A 82 -0.12 5.67 -12.88
N LYS A 83 -0.07 6.69 -13.76
CA LYS A 83 -0.21 6.45 -15.20
C LYS A 83 1.02 5.78 -15.81
N ASN A 84 2.22 6.00 -15.27
CA ASN A 84 3.41 5.24 -15.70
C ASN A 84 3.34 3.77 -15.28
N LEU A 85 2.82 3.46 -14.08
CA LEU A 85 2.62 2.06 -13.65
C LEU A 85 1.58 1.37 -14.53
N VAL A 86 0.45 2.04 -14.80
CA VAL A 86 -0.59 1.53 -15.70
C VAL A 86 -0.02 1.27 -17.11
N ALA A 87 0.71 2.21 -17.69
CA ALA A 87 1.27 2.04 -19.03
C ALA A 87 2.23 0.84 -19.12
N GLN A 88 3.07 0.64 -18.09
CA GLN A 88 3.97 -0.52 -18.02
C GLN A 88 3.21 -1.83 -17.86
N LEU A 89 2.18 -1.87 -17.01
CA LEU A 89 1.34 -3.06 -16.85
C LEU A 89 0.59 -3.43 -18.13
N GLN A 90 0.11 -2.43 -18.87
CA GLN A 90 -0.50 -2.66 -20.18
C GLN A 90 0.49 -3.29 -21.17
N ALA A 91 1.76 -2.88 -21.13
CA ALA A 91 2.81 -3.50 -21.96
C ALA A 91 3.11 -4.96 -21.57
N GLU A 92 2.87 -5.33 -20.31
CA GLU A 92 2.97 -6.71 -19.80
C GLU A 92 1.67 -7.52 -19.99
N GLY A 93 0.67 -6.99 -20.71
CA GLY A 93 -0.59 -7.67 -20.98
C GLY A 93 -1.58 -7.68 -19.80
N CYS A 94 -1.33 -6.89 -18.75
CA CYS A 94 -2.25 -6.70 -17.64
C CYS A 94 -3.19 -5.52 -17.95
N ASN A 95 -4.49 -5.80 -18.04
CA ASN A 95 -5.52 -4.81 -18.36
C ASN A 95 -5.78 -3.87 -17.16
N ALA A 96 -4.81 -3.00 -16.88
CA ALA A 96 -4.78 -2.15 -15.70
C ALA A 96 -5.58 -0.85 -15.87
N ILE A 97 -6.27 -0.44 -14.80
CA ILE A 97 -6.93 0.87 -14.68
C ILE A 97 -6.38 1.65 -13.49
N GLY A 98 -5.92 2.87 -13.74
CA GLY A 98 -5.36 3.75 -12.73
C GLY A 98 -6.42 4.61 -12.04
N LEU A 99 -6.53 4.51 -10.72
CA LEU A 99 -7.57 5.14 -9.90
C LEU A 99 -6.98 5.89 -8.70
N THR A 100 -7.72 6.86 -8.21
CA THR A 100 -7.64 7.43 -6.86
C THR A 100 -8.90 7.06 -6.09
N GLY A 101 -8.94 7.37 -4.79
CA GLY A 101 -10.15 7.23 -3.98
C GLY A 101 -11.35 8.03 -4.48
N ALA A 102 -11.13 9.11 -5.23
CA ALA A 102 -12.19 9.94 -5.79
C ALA A 102 -12.85 9.32 -7.04
N ASP A 103 -12.11 8.52 -7.79
CA ASP A 103 -12.61 7.92 -9.03
C ASP A 103 -13.67 6.86 -8.72
N GLY A 104 -14.90 7.08 -9.17
CA GLY A 104 -16.05 6.24 -8.80
C GLY A 104 -16.42 6.28 -7.31
N GLY A 105 -15.84 7.21 -6.54
CA GLY A 105 -16.08 7.34 -5.10
C GLY A 105 -15.60 6.15 -4.28
N ILE A 106 -14.55 5.43 -4.71
CA ILE A 106 -14.13 4.16 -4.11
C ILE A 106 -13.59 4.30 -2.69
N ILE A 107 -12.99 5.43 -2.30
CA ILE A 107 -12.42 5.62 -0.95
C ILE A 107 -12.66 7.04 -0.44
N ARG A 108 -13.54 7.14 0.57
CA ARG A 108 -13.91 8.39 1.25
C ARG A 108 -13.14 8.54 2.56
N SER A 109 -12.69 9.76 2.83
CA SER A 109 -11.97 10.13 4.04
C SER A 109 -12.50 11.43 4.63
N VAL A 110 -12.24 11.63 5.92
CA VAL A 110 -12.36 12.93 6.56
C VAL A 110 -10.97 13.57 6.68
N LYS A 111 -10.90 14.90 6.63
CA LYS A 111 -9.64 15.60 6.91
C LYS A 111 -9.22 15.27 8.35
N ARG A 112 -7.98 14.82 8.54
CA ARG A 112 -7.44 14.49 9.85
C ARG A 112 -7.59 15.69 10.79
N PRO A 113 -8.19 15.50 11.99
CA PRO A 113 -8.33 16.59 12.95
C PRO A 113 -6.96 17.05 13.44
N VAL A 114 -6.83 18.36 13.65
CA VAL A 114 -5.63 18.95 14.25
C VAL A 114 -5.53 18.50 15.70
N LYS A 115 -4.39 17.89 16.04
CA LYS A 115 -4.02 17.55 17.42
C LYS A 115 -2.80 18.39 17.80
N THR A 116 -1.72 17.75 18.24
CA THR A 116 -0.42 18.43 18.46
C THR A 116 0.20 18.92 17.16
N ILE A 117 -0.06 18.23 16.05
CA ILE A 117 0.48 18.53 14.71
C ILE A 117 -0.70 18.73 13.76
N ASP A 118 -0.66 19.80 12.97
CA ASP A 118 -1.52 19.98 11.81
C ASP A 118 -0.84 19.35 10.59
N TYR A 119 -1.40 18.26 10.10
CA TYR A 119 -0.90 17.58 8.89
C TYR A 119 -1.46 18.19 7.59
N GLY A 120 -2.33 19.19 7.67
CA GLY A 120 -2.97 19.83 6.54
C GLY A 120 -4.03 18.92 5.89
N PHE A 121 -4.03 18.82 4.56
CA PHE A 121 -4.91 18.01 3.72
C PHE A 121 -4.53 16.52 3.76
N VAL A 122 -4.37 15.96 4.95
CA VAL A 122 -4.21 14.53 5.17
C VAL A 122 -5.56 13.92 5.53
N GLY A 123 -5.88 12.78 4.93
CA GLY A 123 -7.14 12.06 5.14
C GLY A 123 -7.01 10.89 6.11
N ASP A 124 -8.03 10.72 6.94
CA ASP A 124 -8.31 9.49 7.67
C ASP A 124 -9.49 8.79 6.97
N ILE A 125 -9.26 7.55 6.51
CA ILE A 125 -10.25 6.79 5.74
C ILE A 125 -11.47 6.53 6.63
N GLU A 126 -12.64 6.90 6.12
CA GLU A 126 -13.93 6.69 6.78
C GLU A 126 -14.65 5.47 6.17
N ALA A 127 -14.60 5.34 4.84
CA ALA A 127 -15.27 4.26 4.14
C ALA A 127 -14.54 3.89 2.84
N VAL A 128 -14.55 2.61 2.51
CA VAL A 128 -14.11 2.06 1.23
C VAL A 128 -15.31 1.37 0.59
N ASN A 129 -15.62 1.71 -0.65
CA ASN A 129 -16.69 1.08 -1.41
C ASN A 129 -16.17 -0.19 -2.09
N GLY A 130 -16.18 -1.31 -1.35
CA GLY A 130 -15.75 -2.61 -1.85
C GLY A 130 -16.59 -3.12 -3.03
N GLU A 131 -17.90 -2.82 -3.06
CA GLU A 131 -18.77 -3.20 -4.18
C GLU A 131 -18.33 -2.57 -5.50
N GLN A 132 -17.98 -1.28 -5.48
CA GLN A 132 -17.51 -0.56 -6.67
C GLN A 132 -16.14 -1.09 -7.14
N ILE A 133 -15.23 -1.40 -6.22
CA ILE A 133 -13.94 -2.01 -6.54
C ILE A 133 -14.15 -3.41 -7.14
N ASN A 134 -15.05 -4.20 -6.57
CA ASN A 134 -15.41 -5.52 -7.07
C ASN A 134 -16.04 -5.46 -8.48
N ALA A 135 -16.88 -4.45 -8.75
CA ALA A 135 -17.46 -4.26 -10.08
C ALA A 135 -16.37 -3.98 -11.14
N ILE A 136 -15.33 -3.22 -10.79
CA ILE A 136 -14.18 -2.97 -11.66
C ILE A 136 -13.41 -4.27 -11.92
N LEU A 137 -13.09 -5.04 -10.86
CA LEU A 137 -12.43 -6.35 -11.00
C LEU A 137 -13.24 -7.30 -11.89
N SER A 138 -14.55 -7.37 -11.67
CA SER A 138 -15.48 -8.23 -12.42
C SER A 138 -15.58 -7.87 -13.90
N SER A 139 -15.24 -6.63 -14.28
CA SER A 139 -15.16 -6.19 -15.68
C SER A 139 -13.87 -6.60 -16.40
N GLY A 140 -12.97 -7.32 -15.71
CA GLY A 140 -11.67 -7.72 -16.24
C GLY A 140 -10.62 -6.60 -16.20
N LEU A 141 -10.81 -5.60 -15.33
CA LEU A 141 -9.84 -4.52 -15.10
C LEU A 141 -9.09 -4.74 -13.79
N THR A 142 -7.77 -4.52 -13.81
CA THR A 142 -6.91 -4.60 -12.62
C THR A 142 -6.73 -3.20 -12.01
N PRO A 143 -7.28 -2.92 -10.81
CA PRO A 143 -7.19 -1.59 -10.19
C PRO A 143 -5.77 -1.27 -9.70
N ILE A 144 -5.27 -0.10 -10.10
CA ILE A 144 -3.99 0.48 -9.64
C ILE A 144 -4.31 1.78 -8.88
N ILE A 145 -4.30 1.72 -7.56
CA ILE A 145 -4.82 2.77 -6.68
C ILE A 145 -3.69 3.67 -6.16
N ALA A 146 -3.80 4.95 -6.45
CA ALA A 146 -2.95 6.01 -5.90
C ALA A 146 -3.46 6.48 -4.53
N PRO A 147 -2.58 6.90 -3.60
CA PRO A 147 -2.92 7.18 -2.21
C PRO A 147 -3.55 8.58 -2.00
N LEU A 148 -4.60 8.88 -2.77
CA LEU A 148 -5.41 10.10 -2.68
C LEU A 148 -6.86 9.69 -2.44
N THR A 149 -7.54 10.34 -1.50
CA THR A 149 -8.96 10.10 -1.18
C THR A 149 -9.76 11.38 -1.35
N TYR A 150 -11.08 11.30 -1.19
CA TYR A 150 -11.96 12.47 -1.23
C TYR A 150 -12.76 12.62 0.06
N SER A 151 -13.15 13.84 0.39
CA SER A 151 -14.07 14.15 1.48
C SER A 151 -15.50 14.38 0.98
N ALA A 152 -16.47 14.39 1.90
CA ALA A 152 -17.87 14.69 1.58
C ALA A 152 -18.05 16.09 0.98
N GLU A 153 -17.14 17.03 1.29
CA GLU A 153 -17.11 18.39 0.77
C GLU A 153 -16.40 18.51 -0.59
N GLY A 154 -15.93 17.40 -1.17
CA GLY A 154 -15.24 17.38 -2.45
C GLY A 154 -13.76 17.78 -2.39
N LEU A 155 -13.14 17.70 -1.21
CA LEU A 155 -11.70 17.94 -1.07
C LEU A 155 -10.90 16.67 -1.35
N LEU A 156 -9.81 16.80 -2.10
CA LEU A 156 -8.78 15.76 -2.17
C LEU A 156 -7.96 15.73 -0.88
N LEU A 157 -7.60 14.52 -0.44
CA LEU A 157 -6.83 14.29 0.78
C LEU A 157 -5.70 13.29 0.53
N ASN A 158 -4.50 13.65 0.98
CA ASN A 158 -3.34 12.78 0.96
C ASN A 158 -3.49 11.68 2.03
N THR A 159 -3.32 10.42 1.65
CA THR A 159 -3.49 9.27 2.55
C THR A 159 -2.21 8.44 2.57
N ASN A 160 -1.92 7.76 3.67
CA ASN A 160 -0.78 6.84 3.69
C ASN A 160 -1.07 5.61 2.82
N ALA A 161 -0.14 5.21 1.95
CA ALA A 161 -0.34 4.08 1.03
C ALA A 161 -0.49 2.72 1.75
N ASP A 162 0.18 2.51 2.89
CA ASP A 162 0.03 1.27 3.66
C ASP A 162 -1.38 1.21 4.28
N THR A 163 -1.89 2.35 4.77
CA THR A 163 -3.28 2.50 5.26
C THR A 163 -4.30 2.30 4.14
N MET A 164 -4.03 2.86 2.95
CA MET A 164 -4.87 2.68 1.77
C MET A 164 -5.00 1.21 1.37
N ALA A 165 -3.88 0.49 1.34
CA ALA A 165 -3.85 -0.94 1.02
C ALA A 165 -4.58 -1.77 2.07
N SER A 166 -4.36 -1.48 3.36
CA SER A 166 -5.03 -2.18 4.46
C SER A 166 -6.55 -1.96 4.43
N ALA A 167 -7.01 -0.72 4.29
CA ALA A 167 -8.44 -0.43 4.22
C ALA A 167 -9.11 -1.05 2.99
N THR A 168 -8.41 -1.07 1.85
CA THR A 168 -8.88 -1.75 0.64
C THR A 168 -9.00 -3.26 0.88
N ALA A 169 -7.98 -3.88 1.48
CA ALA A 169 -7.99 -5.31 1.79
C ALA A 169 -9.13 -5.69 2.74
N VAL A 170 -9.36 -4.89 3.79
CA VAL A 170 -10.46 -5.10 4.74
C VAL A 170 -11.81 -5.02 4.03
N ALA A 171 -12.05 -3.98 3.21
CA ALA A 171 -13.33 -3.85 2.50
C ALA A 171 -13.57 -4.98 1.49
N MET A 172 -12.52 -5.48 0.85
CA MET A 172 -12.66 -6.59 -0.10
C MET A 172 -12.83 -7.95 0.60
N SER A 173 -12.50 -8.06 1.89
CA SER A 173 -12.63 -9.32 2.65
C SER A 173 -14.09 -9.76 2.86
N GLU A 174 -15.05 -8.85 2.63
CA GLU A 174 -16.48 -9.18 2.61
C GLU A 174 -16.87 -10.07 1.41
N ALA A 175 -16.10 -10.01 0.31
CA ALA A 175 -16.40 -10.72 -0.94
C ALA A 175 -15.35 -11.78 -1.32
N PHE A 176 -14.14 -11.71 -0.77
CA PHE A 176 -13.01 -12.58 -1.13
C PHE A 176 -12.26 -13.06 0.11
N GLU A 177 -11.59 -14.22 0.01
CA GLU A 177 -10.41 -14.48 0.83
C GLU A 177 -9.31 -13.51 0.39
N VAL A 178 -8.87 -12.62 1.29
CA VAL A 178 -7.92 -11.55 0.95
C VAL A 178 -6.56 -11.80 1.57
N ASN A 179 -5.53 -11.76 0.73
CA ASN A 179 -4.14 -11.73 1.17
C ASN A 179 -3.54 -10.36 0.88
N LEU A 180 -3.21 -9.62 1.94
CA LEU A 180 -2.60 -8.29 1.85
C LEU A 180 -1.08 -8.42 1.82
N ILE A 181 -0.45 -8.04 0.71
CA ILE A 181 0.99 -8.21 0.52
C ILE A 181 1.67 -6.84 0.50
N TYR A 182 2.59 -6.63 1.44
CA TYR A 182 3.46 -5.46 1.47
C TYR A 182 4.84 -5.80 0.88
N CYS A 183 5.13 -5.23 -0.29
CA CYS A 183 6.39 -5.41 -1.00
C CYS A 183 7.35 -4.24 -0.75
N PHE A 184 8.45 -4.53 -0.07
CA PHE A 184 9.49 -3.56 0.32
C PHE A 184 10.89 -4.02 -0.15
N GLU A 185 11.95 -3.42 0.43
CA GLU A 185 13.36 -3.70 0.12
C GLU A 185 14.00 -4.74 1.05
N LYS A 186 13.30 -5.19 2.09
CA LYS A 186 13.78 -6.25 3.01
C LYS A 186 13.06 -7.55 2.71
N LYS A 187 13.72 -8.68 2.96
CA LYS A 187 13.19 -10.02 2.66
C LYS A 187 11.93 -10.36 3.46
N GLY A 188 11.76 -9.77 4.64
CA GLY A 188 10.56 -9.89 5.47
C GLY A 188 10.76 -9.15 6.80
N VAL A 189 10.10 -9.62 7.84
CA VAL A 189 10.39 -9.23 9.23
C VAL A 189 11.59 -10.03 9.68
N LEU A 190 12.66 -9.33 10.08
CA LEU A 190 13.89 -9.96 10.55
C LEU A 190 13.83 -10.15 12.08
N SER A 191 14.26 -11.31 12.57
CA SER A 191 14.50 -11.53 14.00
C SER A 191 15.79 -10.88 14.48
N ASP A 192 16.70 -10.58 13.56
CA ASP A 192 17.90 -9.77 13.78
C ASP A 192 17.98 -8.69 12.69
N PRO A 193 17.87 -7.39 13.03
CA PRO A 193 17.94 -6.30 12.05
C PRO A 193 19.26 -6.21 11.26
N ASP A 194 20.34 -6.79 11.78
CA ASP A 194 21.67 -6.75 11.17
C ASP A 194 21.95 -7.98 10.26
N ASP A 195 21.05 -8.98 10.26
CA ASP A 195 21.11 -10.18 9.43
C ASP A 195 19.94 -10.23 8.44
N ASP A 196 20.22 -9.96 7.16
CA ASP A 196 19.22 -9.97 6.08
C ASP A 196 18.63 -11.36 5.79
N ASP A 197 19.25 -12.44 6.29
CA ASP A 197 18.77 -13.82 6.17
C ASP A 197 17.97 -14.30 7.39
N ALA A 198 17.93 -13.52 8.48
CA ALA A 198 17.18 -13.82 9.70
C ALA A 198 15.66 -13.58 9.56
N VAL A 199 15.07 -13.98 8.43
CA VAL A 199 13.65 -13.76 8.12
C VAL A 199 12.77 -14.68 8.96
N ILE A 200 11.83 -14.10 9.69
CA ILE A 200 10.78 -14.83 10.38
C ILE A 200 9.76 -15.29 9.33
N ALA A 201 9.70 -16.58 9.03
CA ALA A 201 8.79 -17.09 8.00
C ALA A 201 7.30 -16.92 8.37
N LYS A 202 6.96 -17.09 9.65
CA LYS A 202 5.58 -16.99 10.16
C LYS A 202 5.53 -16.22 11.46
N LEU A 203 4.61 -15.25 11.56
CA LEU A 203 4.39 -14.44 12.75
C LEU A 203 2.92 -14.57 13.18
N ILE A 204 2.72 -14.89 14.46
CA ILE A 204 1.40 -14.95 15.12
C ILE A 204 1.40 -14.00 16.32
N PRO A 205 0.25 -13.64 16.92
CA PRO A 205 0.22 -12.69 18.03
C PRO A 205 1.15 -13.07 19.19
N ALA A 206 1.21 -14.36 19.54
CA ALA A 206 2.07 -14.85 20.62
C ALA A 206 3.57 -14.62 20.33
N THR A 207 4.05 -15.00 19.15
CA THR A 207 5.47 -14.82 18.79
C THR A 207 5.82 -13.37 18.54
N TYR A 208 4.85 -12.57 18.06
CA TYR A 208 5.02 -11.13 17.93
C TYR A 208 5.27 -10.44 19.27
N GLU A 209 4.47 -10.72 20.29
CA GLU A 209 4.64 -10.12 21.62
C GLU A 209 5.97 -10.52 22.27
N GLU A 210 6.44 -11.75 22.05
CA GLU A 210 7.77 -12.19 22.46
C GLU A 210 8.87 -11.36 21.80
N TYR A 211 8.87 -11.25 20.47
CA TYR A 211 9.87 -10.47 19.73
C TYR A 211 9.81 -8.96 20.04
N LYS A 212 8.63 -8.44 20.36
CA LYS A 212 8.43 -7.05 20.78
C LYS A 212 9.06 -6.81 22.16
N THR A 213 8.91 -7.75 23.08
CA THR A 213 9.44 -7.66 24.45
C THR A 213 10.97 -7.82 24.47
N THR A 214 11.53 -8.69 23.63
CA THR A 214 12.98 -8.91 23.54
C THR A 214 13.71 -7.80 22.76
N GLY A 215 12.97 -6.94 22.04
CA GLY A 215 13.54 -5.86 21.23
C GLY A 215 14.10 -6.34 19.87
N ALA A 216 13.82 -7.59 19.48
CA ALA A 216 14.21 -8.16 18.19
C ALA A 216 13.58 -7.41 17.00
N ILE A 217 12.34 -6.92 17.18
CA ILE A 217 11.64 -6.14 16.15
C ILE A 217 12.05 -4.67 16.23
N ASN A 218 12.56 -4.15 15.12
CA ASN A 218 12.86 -2.73 14.99
C ASN A 218 11.64 -1.85 15.31
N LYS A 219 11.82 -0.79 16.11
CA LYS A 219 10.74 0.12 16.53
C LYS A 219 9.92 0.69 15.36
N GLY A 220 10.53 0.91 14.20
CA GLY A 220 9.83 1.38 12.99
C GLY A 220 8.93 0.32 12.34
N MET A 221 9.14 -0.96 12.65
CA MET A 221 8.34 -2.08 12.13
C MET A 221 7.11 -2.36 13.01
N ILE A 222 7.16 -2.04 14.30
CA ILE A 222 6.05 -2.23 15.25
C ILE A 222 4.72 -1.68 14.71
N PRO A 223 4.62 -0.42 14.24
CA PRO A 223 3.35 0.11 13.72
C PRO A 223 2.83 -0.63 12.47
N LYS A 224 3.72 -1.21 11.65
CA LYS A 224 3.33 -1.99 10.47
C LYS A 224 2.73 -3.33 10.86
N LEU A 225 3.30 -3.97 11.88
CA LEU A 225 2.82 -5.24 12.41
C LEU A 225 1.52 -5.06 13.19
N ASP A 226 1.40 -4.01 14.00
CA ASP A 226 0.14 -3.66 14.68
C ASP A 226 -0.99 -3.45 13.65
N ASN A 227 -0.71 -2.72 12.56
CA ASN A 227 -1.67 -2.54 11.45
C ASN A 227 -2.00 -3.86 10.73
N ALA A 228 -1.02 -4.75 10.55
CA ALA A 228 -1.23 -6.06 9.94
C ALA A 228 -2.20 -6.91 10.78
N PHE A 229 -1.97 -7.00 12.11
CA PHE A 229 -2.88 -7.70 13.00
C PHE A 229 -4.27 -7.04 13.07
N ALA A 230 -4.36 -5.72 13.02
CA ALA A 230 -5.65 -5.03 12.93
C ALA A 230 -6.42 -5.40 11.65
N ALA A 231 -5.74 -5.51 10.51
CA ALA A 231 -6.34 -5.93 9.25
C ALA A 231 -6.85 -7.39 9.33
N LEU A 232 -6.06 -8.30 9.92
CA LEU A 232 -6.46 -9.69 10.12
C LEU A 232 -7.72 -9.81 10.99
N ASN A 233 -7.75 -9.09 12.11
CA ASN A 233 -8.92 -9.05 12.99
C ASN A 233 -10.16 -8.42 12.33
N SER A 234 -9.99 -7.74 11.20
CA SER A 234 -11.05 -7.11 10.42
C SER A 234 -11.46 -7.94 9.18
N GLY A 235 -11.01 -9.20 9.08
CA GLY A 235 -11.46 -10.14 8.04
C GLY A 235 -10.41 -10.50 6.97
N VAL A 236 -9.28 -9.79 6.92
CA VAL A 236 -8.17 -10.17 6.02
C VAL A 236 -7.63 -11.56 6.42
N THR A 237 -7.46 -12.45 5.45
CA THR A 237 -7.07 -13.85 5.71
C THR A 237 -5.61 -13.98 6.12
N GLN A 238 -4.74 -13.23 5.46
CA GLN A 238 -3.30 -13.23 5.72
C GLN A 238 -2.70 -11.86 5.35
N VAL A 239 -1.66 -11.46 6.06
CA VAL A 239 -0.80 -10.35 5.66
C VAL A 239 0.60 -10.87 5.41
N THR A 240 1.19 -10.57 4.26
CA THR A 240 2.57 -10.97 3.94
C THR A 240 3.46 -9.73 3.82
N ILE A 241 4.63 -9.74 4.47
CA ILE A 241 5.67 -8.74 4.24
C ILE A 241 6.83 -9.43 3.53
N CYS A 242 7.18 -8.97 2.33
CA CYS A 242 8.24 -9.57 1.52
C CYS A 242 9.08 -8.54 0.77
N HIS A 243 10.19 -9.02 0.19
CA HIS A 243 10.93 -8.26 -0.81
C HIS A 243 10.11 -8.12 -2.10
N ALA A 244 10.26 -7.02 -2.83
CA ALA A 244 9.51 -6.78 -4.06
C ALA A 244 9.81 -7.79 -5.19
N ASP A 245 11.06 -8.23 -5.31
CA ASP A 245 11.43 -9.29 -6.27
C ASP A 245 10.85 -10.68 -5.90
N GLU A 246 10.33 -10.86 -4.68
CA GLU A 246 9.80 -12.12 -4.17
C GLU A 246 8.26 -12.23 -4.26
N LEU A 247 7.57 -11.30 -4.94
CA LEU A 247 6.10 -11.27 -4.98
C LEU A 247 5.48 -12.62 -5.40
N ALA A 248 5.98 -13.24 -6.46
CA ALA A 248 5.44 -14.53 -6.95
C ALA A 248 5.64 -15.67 -5.93
N ASN A 249 6.79 -15.69 -5.25
CA ASN A 249 7.09 -16.68 -4.20
C ASN A 249 6.26 -16.41 -2.94
N ALA A 250 6.04 -15.13 -2.59
CA ALA A 250 5.21 -14.73 -1.47
C ALA A 250 3.74 -15.14 -1.65
N VAL A 251 3.20 -14.99 -2.88
CA VAL A 251 1.85 -15.44 -3.25
C VAL A 251 1.67 -16.95 -3.07
N SER A 252 2.71 -17.74 -3.34
CA SER A 252 2.72 -19.20 -3.13
C SER A 252 3.14 -19.64 -1.72
N GLY A 253 3.40 -18.69 -0.81
CA GLY A 253 3.80 -18.97 0.57
C GLY A 253 5.27 -19.38 0.75
N GLY A 254 6.11 -19.20 -0.29
CA GLY A 254 7.52 -19.57 -0.29
C GLY A 254 8.50 -18.46 0.12
N ALA A 255 8.04 -17.22 0.31
CA ALA A 255 8.92 -16.09 0.65
C ALA A 255 8.23 -15.06 1.56
N GLY A 256 9.07 -14.35 2.33
CA GLY A 256 8.64 -13.30 3.25
C GLY A 256 8.18 -13.81 4.61
N THR A 257 7.55 -12.91 5.35
CA THR A 257 6.91 -13.18 6.63
C THR A 257 5.41 -13.23 6.44
N ALA A 258 4.81 -14.40 6.64
CA ALA A 258 3.37 -14.57 6.70
C ALA A 258 2.86 -14.26 8.12
N ILE A 259 1.99 -13.27 8.23
CA ILE A 259 1.34 -12.85 9.46
C ILE A 259 -0.09 -13.38 9.45
N VAL A 260 -0.46 -14.14 10.47
CA VAL A 260 -1.78 -14.78 10.61
C VAL A 260 -2.22 -14.75 12.08
N LEU A 261 -3.52 -14.97 12.33
CA LEU A 261 -4.08 -15.15 13.68
C LEU A 261 -3.89 -16.57 14.18
#